data_AF-A0A355BCF2-F1
#
_entry.id   AF-A0A355BCF2-F1
#
_cell.length_a   1.000
_cell.length_b   1.000
_cell.length_c   1.000
_cell.angle_alpha   90.00
_cell.angle_beta   90.00
_cell.angle_gamma   90.00
#
_symmetry.space_group_name_H-M   'P 1'
#
loop_
_entity.id
_entity.type
_entity.pdbx_description
1 polymer ?
#
loop_
_entity_poly.entity_id
_entity_poly.type
_entity_poly.pdbx_seq_one_letter_code
_entity_poly.pdbx_strand_id
1 'polypeptide(L)'
;MKKFIFISTIVVLAMITSCSEQKYPDLGEGYKFDTGDGNSLAIVNSENTVMVSMEILDYAFDSTFIIASQRPWDVPNVPDIKDMTYNQRNEAFEKSTFRQYWIINKKEKSEYSLDTLSKLARYSNVYGPFKKEEYLQKRDELGVPRELKLKE
;
A
#
# COMPACT_ATOMS: atom_id res chain seq x y z
N MET A 1 70.90 -3.86 -5.80
CA MET A 1 70.19 -3.67 -4.50
C MET A 1 69.94 -2.20 -4.26
N LYS A 2 68.69 -1.73 -4.34
CA LYS A 2 68.17 -0.51 -3.68
C LYS A 2 66.65 -0.37 -3.93
N LYS A 3 65.91 -0.89 -2.95
CA LYS A 3 64.60 -0.51 -2.39
C LYS A 3 63.58 0.17 -3.33
N PHE A 4 62.54 -0.58 -3.73
CA PHE A 4 61.27 -0.03 -4.19
C PHE A 4 60.51 0.56 -3.00
N ILE A 5 60.16 1.84 -3.08
CA ILE A 5 59.28 2.52 -2.12
C ILE A 5 57.85 2.34 -2.62
N PHE A 6 57.07 1.51 -1.93
CA PHE A 6 55.63 1.40 -2.14
C PHE A 6 54.94 2.56 -1.40
N ILE A 7 54.47 3.56 -2.13
CA ILE A 7 53.62 4.62 -1.58
C ILE A 7 52.20 4.06 -1.56
N SER A 8 51.75 3.62 -0.38
CA SER A 8 50.37 3.21 -0.13
C SER A 8 49.50 4.46 0.02
N THR A 9 48.87 4.88 -1.07
CA THR A 9 47.83 5.92 -1.04
C THR A 9 46.58 5.33 -0.38
N ILE A 10 46.38 5.63 0.90
CA ILE A 10 45.15 5.30 1.63
C ILE A 10 44.02 6.18 1.06
N VAL A 11 43.18 5.58 0.21
CA VAL A 11 41.92 6.17 -0.22
C VAL A 11 40.93 5.96 0.93
N VAL A 12 40.74 6.99 1.75
CA VAL A 12 39.67 7.01 2.75
C VAL A 12 38.35 7.19 2.00
N LEU A 13 37.69 6.09 1.69
CA LEU A 13 36.35 6.06 1.14
C LEU A 13 35.38 6.49 2.25
N ALA A 14 35.10 7.79 2.32
CA ALA A 14 34.06 8.33 3.19
C ALA A 14 32.71 7.80 2.73
N MET A 15 32.23 6.73 3.37
CA MET A 15 30.85 6.27 3.21
C MET A 15 29.94 7.30 3.88
N ILE A 16 29.46 8.26 3.09
CA ILE A 16 28.28 9.04 3.42
C ILE A 16 27.09 8.09 3.47
N THR A 17 26.81 7.56 4.66
CA THR A 17 25.55 6.90 4.98
C THR A 17 24.45 7.96 4.91
N SER A 18 23.91 8.17 3.70
CA SER A 18 22.65 8.86 3.52
C SER A 18 21.59 8.02 4.24
N CYS A 19 21.07 8.52 5.36
CA CYS A 19 19.78 8.08 5.87
C CYS A 19 18.74 8.44 4.81
N SER A 20 18.51 7.55 3.85
CA SER A 20 17.49 7.75 2.84
C SER A 20 16.14 7.69 3.55
N GLU A 21 15.45 8.81 3.65
CA GLU A 21 13.99 8.81 3.79
C GLU A 21 13.45 7.80 2.76
N GLN A 22 12.65 6.84 3.22
CA GLN A 22 12.08 5.81 2.36
C GLN A 22 11.12 6.48 1.37
N LYS A 23 11.66 6.87 0.21
CA LYS A 23 10.89 7.50 -0.86
C LYS A 23 10.11 6.41 -1.57
N TYR A 24 8.82 6.34 -1.26
CA TYR A 24 7.89 5.52 -2.03
C TYR A 24 7.77 6.05 -3.47
N PRO A 25 7.56 5.16 -4.45
CA PRO A 25 7.40 5.60 -5.84
C PRO A 25 6.10 6.38 -6.03
N ASP A 26 6.10 7.25 -7.05
CA ASP A 26 4.88 7.82 -7.60
C ASP A 26 4.07 6.69 -8.27
N LEU A 27 2.79 6.56 -7.91
CA LEU A 27 1.91 5.53 -8.45
C LEU A 27 1.29 5.93 -9.81
N GLY A 28 1.58 7.14 -10.29
CA GLY A 28 1.13 7.72 -11.55
C GLY A 28 -0.29 8.25 -11.51
N GLU A 29 -0.64 9.13 -12.46
CA GLU A 29 -1.97 9.76 -12.58
C GLU A 29 -2.41 10.47 -11.27
N GLY A 30 -1.44 11.03 -10.54
CA GLY A 30 -1.68 11.76 -9.28
C GLY A 30 -1.88 10.88 -8.04
N TYR A 31 -1.81 9.54 -8.17
CA TYR A 31 -1.83 8.65 -7.03
C TYR A 31 -0.47 8.58 -6.36
N LYS A 32 -0.46 8.55 -5.03
CA LYS A 32 0.76 8.43 -4.24
C LYS A 32 0.49 7.69 -2.94
N PHE A 33 1.57 7.31 -2.27
CA PHE A 33 1.49 6.84 -0.91
C PHE A 33 1.41 8.00 0.07
N ASP A 34 0.60 7.81 1.11
CA ASP A 34 0.59 8.63 2.30
C ASP A 34 1.05 7.76 3.47
N THR A 35 2.07 8.22 4.19
CA THR A 35 2.72 7.43 5.26
C THR A 35 2.23 7.80 6.66
N GLY A 36 1.38 8.82 6.81
CA GLY A 36 0.94 9.28 8.13
C GLY A 36 2.08 9.42 9.16
N ASP A 37 1.78 9.18 10.44
CA ASP A 37 2.70 9.37 11.57
C ASP A 37 3.47 8.09 11.96
N GLY A 38 3.45 7.04 11.12
CA GLY A 38 4.03 5.74 11.41
C GLY A 38 4.42 4.96 10.15
N ASN A 39 4.89 3.72 10.30
CA ASN A 39 5.23 2.88 9.14
C ASN A 39 4.00 2.39 8.35
N SER A 40 2.81 2.97 8.59
CA SER A 40 1.56 2.55 7.96
C SER A 40 1.38 3.26 6.63
N LEU A 41 1.03 2.49 5.61
CA LEU A 41 0.97 2.96 4.23
C LEU A 41 -0.49 3.04 3.78
N ALA A 42 -0.93 4.20 3.28
CA ALA A 42 -2.20 4.39 2.60
C ALA A 42 -1.98 4.81 1.14
N ILE A 43 -3.00 4.65 0.29
CA ILE A 43 -2.98 5.16 -1.10
C ILE A 43 -3.95 6.33 -1.18
N VAL A 44 -3.45 7.48 -1.63
CA VAL A 44 -4.24 8.70 -1.83
C VAL A 44 -4.21 9.15 -3.30
N ASN A 45 -5.23 9.87 -3.73
CA ASN A 45 -5.26 10.51 -5.05
C ASN A 45 -4.57 11.89 -5.03
N SER A 46 -4.67 12.63 -6.14
CA SER A 46 -4.08 13.96 -6.31
C SER A 46 -4.60 15.02 -5.35
N GLU A 47 -5.80 14.81 -4.78
CA GLU A 47 -6.45 15.70 -3.82
C GLU A 47 -6.12 15.31 -2.37
N ASN A 48 -5.26 14.30 -2.16
CA ASN A 48 -4.99 13.66 -0.87
C ASN A 48 -6.21 12.94 -0.27
N THR A 49 -7.19 12.58 -1.09
CA THR A 49 -8.31 11.74 -0.67
C THR A 49 -7.81 10.31 -0.50
N VAL A 50 -8.10 9.69 0.65
CA VAL A 50 -7.75 8.29 0.95
C VAL A 50 -8.60 7.36 0.08
N MET A 51 -7.93 6.65 -0.83
CA MET A 51 -8.54 5.71 -1.78
C MET A 51 -8.48 4.28 -1.25
N VAL A 52 -7.35 3.94 -0.60
CA VAL A 52 -7.21 2.73 0.21
C VAL A 52 -6.60 3.14 1.54
N SER A 53 -7.26 2.76 2.64
CA SER A 53 -6.82 3.12 3.99
C SER A 53 -5.48 2.46 4.36
N MET A 54 -4.93 2.89 5.49
CA MET A 54 -3.64 2.47 6.02
C MET A 54 -3.47 0.94 6.13
N GLU A 55 -2.23 0.49 6.37
CA GLU A 55 -1.86 -0.92 6.52
C GLU A 55 -1.87 -1.72 5.20
N ILE A 56 -1.47 -1.07 4.10
CA ILE A 56 -1.09 -1.77 2.87
C ILE A 56 0.11 -2.67 3.14
N LEU A 57 -0.04 -3.97 2.89
CA LEU A 57 1.00 -4.98 3.10
C LEU A 57 1.87 -5.16 1.85
N ASP A 58 1.26 -5.05 0.67
CA ASP A 58 1.91 -5.28 -0.61
C ASP A 58 1.14 -4.60 -1.73
N TYR A 59 1.84 -4.22 -2.79
CA TYR A 59 1.28 -3.49 -3.92
C TYR A 59 2.05 -3.74 -5.22
N ALA A 60 1.36 -3.53 -6.33
CA ALA A 60 1.98 -3.36 -7.65
C ALA A 60 1.16 -2.35 -8.47
N PHE A 61 1.78 -1.70 -9.43
CA PHE A 61 1.09 -0.77 -10.31
C PHE A 61 1.73 -0.72 -11.70
N ASP A 62 0.94 -0.35 -12.70
CA ASP A 62 1.40 -0.02 -14.05
C ASP A 62 0.80 1.34 -14.46
N SER A 63 0.73 1.67 -15.75
CA SER A 63 0.14 2.94 -16.21
C SER A 63 -1.38 3.05 -16.01
N THR A 64 -2.07 1.93 -15.81
CA THR A 64 -3.54 1.82 -15.81
C THR A 64 -4.06 1.42 -14.44
N PHE A 65 -3.44 0.47 -13.76
CA PHE A 65 -3.94 -0.11 -12.52
C PHE A 65 -2.97 0.08 -11.35
N ILE A 66 -3.55 0.17 -10.16
CA ILE A 66 -2.87 -0.11 -8.89
C ILE A 66 -3.58 -1.31 -8.27
N ILE A 67 -2.82 -2.28 -7.79
CA ILE A 67 -3.35 -3.38 -6.98
C ILE A 67 -2.68 -3.35 -5.62
N ALA A 68 -3.44 -3.70 -4.58
CA ALA A 68 -2.91 -3.73 -3.23
C ALA A 68 -3.54 -4.84 -2.39
N SER A 69 -2.77 -5.36 -1.44
CA SER A 69 -3.30 -6.11 -0.30
C SER A 69 -3.17 -5.29 0.98
N GLN A 70 -4.13 -5.46 1.87
CA GLN A 70 -4.25 -4.68 3.10
C GLN A 70 -4.63 -5.60 4.25
N ARG A 71 -4.11 -5.30 5.44
CA ARG A 71 -4.67 -5.79 6.71
C ARG A 71 -5.49 -4.66 7.35
N PRO A 72 -6.83 -4.71 7.35
CA PRO A 72 -7.64 -3.63 7.91
C PRO A 72 -7.48 -3.58 9.44
N TRP A 73 -7.45 -2.35 9.98
CA TRP A 73 -7.49 -2.10 11.43
C TRP A 73 -8.74 -2.69 12.09
N ASP A 74 -9.90 -2.47 11.47
CA ASP A 74 -11.15 -3.11 11.84
C ASP A 74 -11.22 -4.52 11.22
N VAL A 75 -10.59 -5.50 11.87
CA VAL A 75 -10.56 -6.91 11.44
C VAL A 75 -11.99 -7.48 11.34
N PRO A 76 -12.49 -7.83 10.13
CA PRO A 76 -13.91 -8.15 9.93
C PRO A 76 -14.45 -9.36 10.70
N ASN A 77 -13.60 -10.31 11.08
CA ASN A 77 -14.01 -11.54 11.76
C ASN A 77 -13.94 -11.45 13.30
N VAL A 78 -13.70 -10.26 13.85
CA VAL A 78 -13.66 -10.02 15.30
C VAL A 78 -14.98 -9.36 15.72
N PRO A 79 -15.84 -10.05 16.49
CA PRO A 79 -17.09 -9.47 16.98
C PRO A 79 -16.85 -8.20 17.78
N ASP A 80 -17.74 -7.22 17.62
CA ASP A 80 -17.76 -5.97 18.39
C ASP A 80 -16.44 -5.19 18.37
N ILE A 81 -15.61 -5.38 17.33
CA ILE A 81 -14.28 -4.73 17.24
C ILE A 81 -14.37 -3.21 17.33
N LYS A 82 -15.50 -2.64 16.87
CA LYS A 82 -15.79 -1.21 16.92
C LYS A 82 -15.97 -0.67 18.33
N ASP A 83 -16.40 -1.50 19.28
CA ASP A 83 -16.63 -1.16 20.68
C ASP A 83 -15.43 -1.48 21.59
N MET A 84 -14.41 -2.17 21.06
CA MET A 84 -13.18 -2.49 21.78
C MET A 84 -12.36 -1.25 22.12
N THR A 85 -11.63 -1.32 23.24
CA THR A 85 -10.57 -0.35 23.55
C THR A 85 -9.45 -0.41 22.51
N TYR A 86 -8.65 0.66 22.42
CA TYR A 86 -7.49 0.69 21.52
C TYR A 86 -6.55 -0.51 21.71
N ASN A 87 -6.21 -0.85 22.96
CA ASN A 87 -5.30 -1.97 23.25
C ASN A 87 -5.86 -3.32 22.78
N GLN A 88 -7.15 -3.57 23.01
CA GLN A 88 -7.82 -4.79 22.56
C GLN A 88 -7.87 -4.87 21.02
N ARG A 89 -8.18 -3.76 20.36
CA ARG A 89 -8.20 -3.70 18.90
C ARG A 89 -6.80 -3.87 18.31
N ASN A 90 -5.79 -3.25 18.91
CA ASN A 90 -4.39 -3.41 18.53
C ASN A 90 -3.94 -4.87 18.68
N GLU A 91 -4.29 -5.52 19.79
CA GLU A 91 -4.01 -6.94 20.00
C GLU A 91 -4.70 -7.83 18.94
N ALA A 92 -5.95 -7.54 18.61
CA ALA A 92 -6.68 -8.25 17.56
C ALA A 92 -6.05 -8.03 16.17
N PHE A 93 -5.65 -6.80 15.85
CA PHE A 93 -4.97 -6.43 14.61
C PHE A 93 -3.63 -7.15 14.45
N GLU A 94 -2.77 -7.10 15.48
CA GLU A 94 -1.45 -7.71 15.46
C GLU A 94 -1.51 -9.24 15.30
N LYS A 95 -2.50 -9.89 15.91
CA LYS A 95 -2.73 -11.35 15.77
C LYS A 95 -3.44 -11.73 14.48
N SER A 96 -4.02 -10.78 13.76
CA SER A 96 -4.81 -11.05 12.57
C SER A 96 -3.93 -11.34 11.36
N THR A 97 -4.25 -12.44 10.68
CA THR A 97 -3.75 -12.76 9.34
C THR A 97 -4.76 -12.40 8.26
N PHE A 98 -5.84 -11.68 8.61
CA PHE A 98 -6.87 -11.30 7.65
C PHE A 98 -6.26 -10.38 6.59
N ARG A 99 -6.58 -10.68 5.32
CA ARG A 99 -6.17 -9.88 4.18
C ARG A 99 -7.38 -9.58 3.30
N GLN A 100 -7.42 -8.34 2.84
CA GLN A 100 -8.34 -7.90 1.80
C GLN A 100 -7.56 -7.26 0.66
N TYR A 101 -8.18 -7.23 -0.52
CA TYR A 101 -7.54 -6.83 -1.75
C TYR A 101 -8.29 -5.70 -2.43
N TRP A 102 -7.52 -4.88 -3.15
CA TRP A 102 -8.00 -3.68 -3.82
C TRP A 102 -7.46 -3.60 -5.25
N ILE A 103 -8.25 -3.00 -6.14
CA ILE A 103 -7.85 -2.61 -7.49
C ILE A 103 -8.29 -1.16 -7.69
N ILE A 104 -7.40 -0.31 -8.18
CA ILE A 104 -7.73 1.05 -8.63
C ILE A 104 -7.51 1.09 -10.14
N ASN A 105 -8.53 1.48 -10.90
CA ASN A 105 -8.37 1.83 -12.31
C ASN A 105 -8.09 3.35 -12.41
N LYS A 106 -6.88 3.71 -12.81
CA LYS A 106 -6.45 5.10 -12.91
C LYS A 106 -7.01 5.82 -14.14
N LYS A 107 -7.51 5.08 -15.13
CA LYS A 107 -8.07 5.65 -16.37
C LYS A 107 -9.57 5.93 -16.27
N GLU A 108 -10.24 5.34 -15.29
CA GLU A 108 -11.64 5.64 -15.00
C GLU A 108 -11.78 6.91 -14.18
N LYS A 109 -12.84 7.66 -14.43
CA LYS A 109 -13.21 8.81 -13.61
C LYS A 109 -13.62 8.32 -12.23
N SER A 110 -13.01 8.91 -11.19
CA SER A 110 -13.35 8.65 -9.79
C SER A 110 -14.58 9.45 -9.39
N GLU A 111 -15.75 8.80 -9.36
CA GLU A 111 -17.00 9.41 -8.91
C GLU A 111 -17.30 9.02 -7.48
N TYR A 112 -17.48 10.04 -6.63
CA TYR A 112 -17.82 9.87 -5.23
C TYR A 112 -19.26 9.37 -5.08
N SER A 113 -19.43 8.40 -4.20
CA SER A 113 -20.73 8.00 -3.68
C SER A 113 -20.62 7.72 -2.19
N LEU A 114 -21.68 8.05 -1.45
CA LEU A 114 -21.80 7.69 -0.04
C LEU A 114 -22.67 6.45 0.05
N ASP A 115 -22.12 5.35 0.54
CA ASP A 115 -22.93 4.21 0.94
C ASP A 115 -23.67 4.57 2.21
N THR A 116 -24.98 4.79 2.12
CA THR A 116 -25.80 5.22 3.26
C THR A 116 -25.95 4.15 4.33
N LEU A 117 -25.74 2.87 4.00
CA LEU A 117 -25.82 1.77 4.95
C LEU A 117 -24.53 1.64 5.77
N SER A 118 -23.38 1.63 5.08
CA SER A 118 -22.08 1.54 5.77
C SER A 118 -21.52 2.88 6.23
N LYS A 119 -22.07 3.99 5.73
CA LYS A 119 -21.57 5.37 5.89
C LYS A 119 -20.13 5.54 5.40
N LEU A 120 -19.70 4.70 4.46
CA LEU A 120 -18.37 4.76 3.87
C LEU A 120 -18.41 5.46 2.51
N ALA A 121 -17.43 6.32 2.29
CA ALA A 121 -17.16 6.86 0.97
C ALA A 121 -16.72 5.73 0.03
N ARG A 122 -17.28 5.71 -1.18
CA ARG A 122 -16.90 4.80 -2.26
C ARG A 122 -16.61 5.61 -3.51
N TYR A 123 -15.61 5.15 -4.26
CA TYR A 123 -15.19 5.77 -5.52
C TYR A 123 -15.36 4.75 -6.63
N SER A 124 -16.01 5.15 -7.72
CA SER A 124 -16.39 4.24 -8.82
C SER A 124 -15.22 3.49 -9.45
N ASN A 125 -14.02 4.06 -9.42
CA ASN A 125 -12.80 3.48 -10.00
C ASN A 125 -11.97 2.67 -8.98
N VAL A 126 -12.43 2.57 -7.74
CA VAL A 126 -11.80 1.78 -6.66
C VAL A 126 -12.66 0.58 -6.36
N TYR A 127 -12.10 -0.59 -6.62
CA TYR A 127 -12.76 -1.88 -6.48
C TYR A 127 -12.21 -2.59 -5.24
N GLY A 128 -13.09 -2.86 -4.29
CA GLY A 128 -12.78 -3.54 -3.04
C GLY A 128 -13.60 -2.97 -1.86
N PRO A 129 -13.29 -3.41 -0.64
CA PRO A 129 -12.35 -4.48 -0.32
C PRO A 129 -12.88 -5.86 -0.74
N PHE A 130 -12.01 -6.72 -1.25
CA PHE A 130 -12.37 -8.08 -1.69
C PHE A 130 -11.67 -9.17 -0.90
N LYS A 131 -12.30 -10.35 -0.85
CA LYS A 131 -11.61 -11.62 -0.59
C LYS A 131 -10.76 -12.03 -1.79
N LYS A 132 -9.84 -12.99 -1.62
CA LYS A 132 -8.89 -13.39 -2.68
C LYS A 132 -9.61 -13.84 -3.95
N GLU A 133 -10.69 -14.62 -3.82
CA GLU A 133 -11.45 -15.16 -4.95
C GLU A 133 -12.20 -14.06 -5.72
N GLU A 134 -12.87 -13.16 -5.00
CA GLU A 134 -13.58 -12.00 -5.57
C GLU A 134 -12.61 -11.05 -6.28
N TYR A 135 -11.43 -10.85 -5.68
CA TYR A 135 -10.34 -10.07 -6.27
C TYR A 135 -9.86 -10.67 -7.58
N LEU A 136 -9.59 -11.97 -7.62
CA LEU A 136 -9.16 -12.65 -8.84
C LEU A 136 -10.23 -12.55 -9.94
N GLN A 137 -11.51 -12.75 -9.59
CA GLN A 137 -12.61 -12.58 -10.54
C GLN A 137 -12.69 -11.15 -11.08
N LYS A 138 -12.61 -10.14 -10.20
CA LYS A 138 -12.68 -8.74 -10.62
C LYS A 138 -11.48 -8.32 -11.45
N ARG A 139 -10.28 -8.86 -11.17
CA ARG A 139 -9.09 -8.64 -12.00
C ARG A 139 -9.30 -9.12 -13.43
N ASP A 140 -9.86 -10.32 -13.59
CA ASP A 140 -10.13 -10.88 -14.91
C ASP A 140 -11.20 -10.05 -15.65
N GLU A 141 -12.24 -9.62 -14.95
CA GLU A 141 -13.30 -8.75 -15.50
C GLU A 141 -12.77 -7.39 -15.99
N LEU A 142 -11.87 -6.77 -15.21
CA LEU A 142 -11.27 -5.48 -15.55
C LEU A 142 -10.10 -5.59 -16.54
N GLY A 143 -9.67 -6.80 -16.89
CA GLY A 143 -8.51 -7.01 -17.75
C GLY A 143 -7.18 -6.57 -17.13
N VAL A 144 -7.03 -6.71 -15.80
CA VAL A 144 -5.77 -6.37 -15.12
C VAL A 144 -4.65 -7.31 -15.61
N PRO A 145 -3.50 -6.80 -16.10
CA PRO A 145 -2.46 -7.64 -16.67
C PRO A 145 -1.96 -8.73 -15.71
N ARG A 146 -1.69 -9.93 -16.22
CA ARG A 146 -1.32 -11.10 -15.40
C ARG A 146 0.05 -10.95 -14.75
N GLU A 147 0.94 -10.22 -15.41
CA GLU A 147 2.26 -9.83 -14.93
C GLU A 147 2.19 -8.85 -13.75
N LEU A 148 1.10 -8.09 -13.63
CA LEU A 148 0.88 -7.16 -12.52
C LEU A 148 0.39 -7.96 -11.31
N LYS A 149 1.32 -8.43 -10.48
CA LYS A 149 1.03 -9.32 -9.34
C LYS A 149 1.59 -8.81 -8.02
N LEU A 150 0.89 -9.17 -6.96
CA LEU A 150 1.38 -9.06 -5.59
C LEU A 150 2.46 -10.13 -5.34
N LYS A 151 3.44 -9.83 -4.49
CA LYS A 151 4.56 -10.68 -4.08
C LYS A 151 4.18 -11.72 -3.01
N GLU A 152 3.03 -11.54 -2.36
CA GLU A 152 2.46 -12.34 -1.23
C GLU A 152 3.14 -12.15 0.14
#